data_AF-A0A2T2ULK7-F1
#
_entry.id   AF-A0A2T2ULK7-F1
#
_cell.length_a   1.000
_cell.length_b   1.000
_cell.length_c   1.000
_cell.angle_alpha   90.00
_cell.angle_beta   90.00
_cell.angle_gamma   90.00
#
_symmetry.space_group_name_H-M   'P 1'
#
loop_
_entity.id
_entity.type
_entity.pdbx_description
1 polymer ?
#
loop_
_entity_poly.entity_id
_entity_poly.type
_entity_poly.pdbx_seq_one_letter_code
_entity_poly.pdbx_strand_id
1 'polypeptide(L)'
;MSTSTLADPLFERLRRSFPADRAYTSADWDAETMPSPVRHYLDHLLHHYGQQEADRLRRARTDRVDYDHPETDQAARTFFEAIKNHAQVPADQWAGTLRTATRRTTNYLVRPVPTLTSFVFEEASGALPVSRVRWRMQFFGPYAYLRDAVQAFAKKQDRETLDPDPFEQVLRRVDEGMTADFDADRWLRLLDPLFETAHRATDRRQVPRILLRTFFEEKNASHIVERLATHEREEEADALSPDTLRSLIAAAPTENSSERRDAPEAPLDPDLPDAPSATPPQSAESSADESADEAAPMWKQFEQHISRRSGETDAAEDDGSQPLWAQFQQRTSPSDSGTDATPSSSAPTSQSTSNQSEPDDTARPVDHDDLSALERDVFGTTNPPNRSVYVEKLFQGDEDAYRRALERLRTIETWSEASQIIAKDVFRAHQVNIYSDAAVHFTN
;
A
#
# COMPACT_ATOMS: atom_id res chain seq x y z
N MET A 1 -14.19 32.12 9.26
CA MET A 1 -13.21 31.21 9.91
C MET A 1 -12.18 30.83 8.87
N SER A 2 -10.92 31.22 9.03
CA SER A 2 -9.85 30.72 8.18
C SER A 2 -9.56 29.28 8.57
N THR A 3 -9.67 28.33 7.64
CA THR A 3 -9.11 27.00 7.84
C THR A 3 -7.60 27.16 7.99
N SER A 4 -7.03 26.63 9.08
CA SER A 4 -5.59 26.76 9.37
C SER A 4 -4.80 25.81 8.47
N THR A 5 -4.67 26.17 7.19
CA THR A 5 -3.94 25.37 6.21
C THR A 5 -2.44 25.67 6.25
N LEU A 6 -1.62 24.64 6.06
CA LEU A 6 -0.19 24.81 5.83
C LEU A 6 0.13 25.40 4.45
N ALA A 7 -0.85 25.50 3.55
CA ALA A 7 -0.66 25.89 2.15
C ALA A 7 -0.12 27.32 1.99
N ASP A 8 -0.69 28.28 2.72
CA ASP A 8 -0.34 29.69 2.65
C ASP A 8 1.01 30.04 3.30
N PRO A 9 1.35 29.61 4.53
CA PRO A 9 2.69 29.85 5.08
C PRO A 9 3.79 29.15 4.27
N LEU A 10 3.52 27.93 3.78
CA LEU A 10 4.42 27.23 2.88
C LEU A 10 4.61 27.98 1.55
N PHE A 11 3.52 28.45 0.92
CA PHE A 11 3.58 29.24 -0.29
C PHE A 11 4.40 30.52 -0.10
N GLU A 12 4.14 31.30 0.95
CA GLU A 12 4.85 32.55 1.22
C GLU A 12 6.32 32.34 1.59
N ARG A 13 6.70 31.18 2.15
CA ARG A 13 8.12 30.82 2.33
C ARG A 13 8.77 30.40 1.02
N LEU A 14 8.18 29.46 0.29
CA LEU A 14 8.72 28.98 -0.99
C LEU A 14 8.84 30.12 -2.01
N ARG A 15 7.92 31.10 -2.00
CA ARG A 15 7.97 32.31 -2.84
C ARG A 15 9.14 33.25 -2.51
N ARG A 16 9.73 33.16 -1.31
CA ARG A 16 10.94 33.91 -0.94
C ARG A 16 12.21 33.20 -1.40
N SER A 17 12.26 31.87 -1.31
CA SER A 17 13.39 31.07 -1.82
C SER A 17 13.41 30.94 -3.34
N PHE A 18 12.22 30.92 -3.96
CA PHE A 18 12.01 30.79 -5.40
C PHE A 18 11.23 32.02 -5.92
N PRO A 19 11.90 33.18 -6.10
CA PRO A 19 11.28 34.40 -6.62
C PRO A 19 10.72 34.22 -8.04
N ALA A 20 9.66 34.97 -8.38
CA ALA A 20 8.98 34.90 -9.68
C ALA A 20 9.59 35.82 -10.75
N ASP A 21 10.92 35.95 -10.75
CA ASP A 21 11.72 36.74 -11.70
C ASP A 21 12.34 35.88 -12.82
N ARG A 22 12.44 34.56 -12.60
CA ARG A 22 12.98 33.57 -13.54
C ARG A 22 12.03 32.40 -13.78
N ALA A 23 12.27 31.67 -14.87
CA ALA A 23 11.64 30.37 -15.10
C ALA A 23 12.32 29.28 -14.25
N TYR A 24 11.59 28.19 -13.96
CA TYR A 24 12.04 27.09 -13.10
C TYR A 24 11.93 25.73 -13.78
N THR A 25 12.99 24.93 -13.64
CA THR A 25 13.10 23.53 -14.08
C THR A 25 13.04 22.58 -12.88
N SER A 26 13.01 21.26 -13.11
CA SER A 26 13.10 20.26 -12.04
C SER A 26 14.47 20.27 -11.33
N ALA A 27 15.53 20.70 -12.02
CA ALA A 27 16.88 20.82 -11.46
C ALA A 27 17.02 21.96 -10.44
N ASP A 28 16.08 22.91 -10.39
CA ASP A 28 16.09 24.03 -9.44
C ASP A 28 15.58 23.63 -8.03
N TRP A 29 15.03 22.42 -7.85
CA TRP A 29 14.31 22.05 -6.63
C TRP A 29 15.19 21.39 -5.56
N ASP A 30 15.90 22.26 -4.84
CA ASP A 30 16.57 21.92 -3.59
C ASP A 30 15.62 21.21 -2.59
N ALA A 31 16.08 20.07 -2.07
CA ALA A 31 15.38 19.23 -1.09
C ALA A 31 15.45 19.78 0.34
N GLU A 32 16.40 20.67 0.65
CA GLU A 32 16.46 21.37 1.93
C GLU A 32 15.39 22.48 2.02
N THR A 33 15.01 23.07 0.90
CA THR A 33 13.98 24.12 0.81
C THR A 33 12.59 23.56 0.51
N MET A 34 12.44 22.65 -0.46
CA MET A 34 11.15 22.22 -0.97
C MET A 34 10.69 20.88 -0.37
N PRO A 35 9.47 20.77 0.20
CA PRO A 35 8.94 19.49 0.70
C PRO A 35 8.83 18.45 -0.43
N SER A 36 9.17 17.20 -0.11
CA SER A 36 9.09 16.06 -1.03
C SER A 36 7.72 15.92 -1.72
N PRO A 37 6.55 16.10 -1.04
CA PRO A 37 5.25 16.09 -1.70
C PRO A 37 5.04 17.21 -2.73
N VAL A 38 5.56 18.42 -2.47
CA VAL A 38 5.46 19.58 -3.39
C VAL A 38 6.35 19.35 -4.61
N ARG A 39 7.59 18.91 -4.37
CA ARG A 39 8.56 18.59 -5.42
C ARG A 39 8.02 17.51 -6.37
N HIS A 40 7.53 16.40 -5.81
CA HIS A 40 6.93 15.30 -6.59
C HIS A 40 5.75 15.76 -7.47
N TYR A 41 4.89 16.63 -6.95
CA TYR A 41 3.77 17.20 -7.71
C TYR A 41 4.26 18.10 -8.85
N LEU A 42 5.28 18.93 -8.61
CA LEU A 42 5.87 19.79 -9.64
C LEU A 42 6.63 18.97 -10.70
N ASP A 43 7.30 17.87 -10.33
CA ASP A 43 7.91 16.91 -11.25
C ASP A 43 6.87 16.42 -12.26
N HIS A 44 5.75 15.88 -11.76
CA HIS A 44 4.69 15.36 -12.62
C HIS A 44 4.03 16.46 -13.47
N LEU A 45 3.99 17.70 -12.98
CA LEU A 45 3.50 18.84 -13.75
C LEU A 45 4.44 19.24 -14.89
N LEU A 46 5.76 19.31 -14.66
CA LEU A 46 6.73 19.61 -15.72
C LEU A 46 6.78 18.51 -16.77
N HIS A 47 6.86 17.24 -16.35
CA HIS A 47 6.79 16.10 -17.26
C HIS A 47 5.47 16.10 -18.06
N HIS A 48 4.36 16.52 -17.46
CA HIS A 48 3.09 16.68 -18.17
C HIS A 48 3.14 17.81 -19.21
N TYR A 49 3.64 18.99 -18.87
CA TYR A 49 3.77 20.10 -19.83
C TYR A 49 4.69 19.75 -21.00
N GLY A 50 5.84 19.13 -20.73
CA GLY A 50 6.74 18.64 -21.77
C GLY A 50 6.09 17.60 -22.69
N GLN A 51 5.32 16.67 -22.13
CA GLN A 51 4.53 15.70 -22.91
C GLN A 51 3.42 16.36 -23.72
N GLN A 52 2.69 17.34 -23.16
CA GLN A 52 1.64 18.08 -23.87
C GLN A 52 2.20 18.83 -25.08
N GLU A 53 3.30 19.57 -24.91
CA GLU A 53 3.89 20.36 -26.00
C GLU A 53 4.53 19.45 -27.06
N ALA A 54 5.16 18.34 -26.66
CA ALA A 54 5.62 17.32 -27.59
C ALA A 54 4.47 16.74 -28.44
N ASP A 55 3.32 16.39 -27.83
CA ASP A 55 2.16 15.87 -28.57
C ASP A 55 1.44 16.93 -29.40
N ARG A 56 1.43 18.19 -28.97
CA ARG A 56 0.96 19.33 -29.76
C ARG A 56 1.81 19.52 -31.02
N LEU A 57 3.13 19.52 -30.88
CA LEU A 57 4.08 19.67 -31.99
C LEU A 57 4.06 18.44 -32.94
N ARG A 58 3.84 17.23 -32.41
CA ARG A 58 3.58 16.03 -33.24
C ARG A 58 2.30 16.17 -34.08
N ARG A 59 1.24 16.79 -33.56
CA ARG A 59 -0.01 17.08 -34.30
C ARG A 59 0.12 18.26 -35.28
N ALA A 60 1.15 19.09 -35.14
CA ALA A 60 1.47 20.19 -36.06
C ALA A 60 2.35 19.76 -37.26
N ARG A 61 2.67 18.46 -37.38
CA ARG A 61 3.33 17.86 -38.54
C ARG A 61 2.46 18.04 -39.81
N THR A 62 3.11 18.04 -40.98
CA THR A 62 2.43 18.26 -42.28
C THR A 62 2.87 17.24 -43.32
N ASP A 63 1.92 16.75 -44.13
CA ASP A 63 2.08 15.71 -45.19
C ASP A 63 3.10 16.03 -46.30
N ARG A 64 3.81 17.17 -46.22
CA ARG A 64 4.88 17.61 -47.13
C ARG A 64 6.26 17.13 -46.72
N VAL A 65 6.39 16.46 -45.57
CA VAL A 65 7.66 15.95 -45.02
C VAL A 65 7.52 14.46 -44.77
N ASP A 66 8.49 13.68 -45.25
CA ASP A 66 8.63 12.28 -44.88
C ASP A 66 9.20 12.20 -43.45
N TYR A 67 8.33 11.89 -42.50
CA TYR A 67 8.67 11.70 -41.09
C TYR A 67 9.04 10.24 -40.74
N ASP A 68 8.81 9.30 -41.66
CA ASP A 68 9.10 7.88 -41.48
C ASP A 68 10.50 7.52 -42.02
N HIS A 69 11.08 8.40 -42.86
CA HIS A 69 12.50 8.38 -43.20
C HIS A 69 13.38 8.35 -41.93
N PRO A 70 14.34 7.41 -41.81
CA PRO A 70 14.98 7.09 -40.52
C PRO A 70 15.78 8.24 -39.91
N GLU A 71 16.36 9.12 -40.74
CA GLU A 71 17.04 10.33 -40.25
C GLU A 71 16.05 11.33 -39.64
N THR A 72 14.86 11.48 -40.25
CA THR A 72 13.80 12.38 -39.76
C THR A 72 13.20 11.84 -38.46
N ASP A 73 12.91 10.54 -38.40
CA ASP A 73 12.40 9.87 -37.21
C ASP A 73 13.41 9.96 -36.04
N GLN A 74 14.68 9.63 -36.27
CA GLN A 74 15.71 9.71 -35.24
C GLN A 74 15.90 11.15 -34.73
N ALA A 75 15.99 12.14 -35.63
CA ALA A 75 16.09 13.55 -35.23
C ALA A 75 14.84 14.01 -34.45
N ALA A 76 13.64 13.59 -34.89
CA ALA A 76 12.39 13.89 -34.21
C ALA A 76 12.33 13.25 -32.81
N ARG A 77 12.75 12.00 -32.64
CA ARG A 77 12.83 11.33 -31.33
C ARG A 77 13.71 12.12 -30.38
N THR A 78 14.95 12.42 -30.77
CA THR A 78 15.87 13.22 -29.94
C THR A 78 15.30 14.59 -29.59
N PHE A 79 14.65 15.28 -30.55
CA PHE A 79 13.98 16.57 -30.30
C PHE A 79 12.80 16.46 -29.31
N PHE A 80 11.95 15.44 -29.43
CA PHE A 80 10.80 15.26 -28.54
C PHE A 80 11.19 14.82 -27.13
N GLU A 81 12.23 14.01 -26.96
CA GLU A 81 12.75 13.72 -25.61
C GLU A 81 13.42 14.95 -24.99
N ALA A 82 14.13 15.78 -25.78
CA ALA A 82 14.67 17.05 -25.29
C ALA A 82 13.58 18.03 -24.82
N ILE A 83 12.44 18.13 -25.54
CA ILE A 83 11.29 18.94 -25.12
C ILE A 83 10.74 18.49 -23.76
N LYS A 84 10.60 17.19 -23.53
CA LYS A 84 10.12 16.66 -22.24
C LYS A 84 11.08 17.00 -21.10
N ASN A 85 12.38 16.77 -21.32
CA ASN A 85 13.42 16.89 -20.30
C ASN A 85 13.77 18.34 -19.95
N HIS A 86 13.45 19.30 -20.85
CA HIS A 86 13.67 20.73 -20.66
C HIS A 86 12.37 21.54 -20.52
N ALA A 87 11.30 20.90 -20.06
CA ALA A 87 10.09 21.61 -19.63
C ALA A 87 10.41 22.54 -18.44
N GLN A 88 9.83 23.74 -18.44
CA GLN A 88 10.00 24.76 -17.40
C GLN A 88 8.69 25.46 -17.08
N VAL A 89 8.53 25.98 -15.86
CA VAL A 89 7.43 26.88 -15.51
C VAL A 89 7.86 28.33 -15.84
N PRO A 90 7.13 29.07 -16.70
CA PRO A 90 7.39 30.49 -16.96
C PRO A 90 7.27 31.36 -15.70
N ALA A 91 8.05 32.44 -15.63
CA ALA A 91 8.12 33.32 -14.45
C ALA A 91 6.76 33.94 -14.07
N ASP A 92 5.98 34.35 -15.08
CA ASP A 92 4.61 34.87 -14.96
C ASP A 92 3.62 33.86 -14.37
N GLN A 93 3.84 32.57 -14.61
CA GLN A 93 2.98 31.47 -14.15
C GLN A 93 3.46 30.85 -12.83
N TRP A 94 4.74 30.97 -12.49
CA TRP A 94 5.36 30.34 -11.34
C TRP A 94 4.60 30.56 -10.03
N ALA A 95 4.19 31.80 -9.72
CA ALA A 95 3.45 32.10 -8.49
C ALA A 95 2.06 31.42 -8.42
N GLY A 96 1.38 31.27 -9.56
CA GLY A 96 0.10 30.56 -9.65
C GLY A 96 0.28 29.04 -9.54
N THR A 97 1.30 28.50 -10.23
CA THR A 97 1.68 27.09 -10.18
C THR A 97 2.09 26.66 -8.77
N LEU A 98 2.98 27.41 -8.11
CA LEU A 98 3.46 27.12 -6.76
C LEU A 98 2.31 27.14 -5.73
N ARG A 99 1.42 28.14 -5.78
CA ARG A 99 0.23 28.21 -4.90
C ARG A 99 -0.72 27.03 -5.13
N THR A 100 -0.86 26.60 -6.39
CA THR A 100 -1.70 25.44 -6.74
C THR A 100 -1.08 24.14 -6.25
N ALA A 101 0.24 23.98 -6.39
CA ALA A 101 0.99 22.84 -5.89
C ALA A 101 0.89 22.73 -4.37
N THR A 102 1.26 23.77 -3.60
CA THR A 102 1.21 23.72 -2.13
C THR A 102 -0.20 23.40 -1.63
N ARG A 103 -1.23 24.07 -2.17
CA ARG A 103 -2.63 23.83 -1.76
C ARG A 103 -3.11 22.42 -2.09
N ARG A 104 -2.86 21.91 -3.31
CA ARG A 104 -3.27 20.54 -3.68
C ARG A 104 -2.52 19.50 -2.84
N THR A 105 -1.23 19.66 -2.59
CA THR A 105 -0.45 18.70 -1.79
C THR A 105 -0.80 18.74 -0.30
N THR A 106 -0.97 19.92 0.33
CA THR A 106 -1.39 19.97 1.73
C THR A 106 -2.80 19.42 1.93
N ASN A 107 -3.72 19.67 0.98
CA ASN A 107 -5.06 19.10 1.04
C ASN A 107 -5.01 17.56 0.91
N TYR A 108 -4.18 17.03 0.01
CA TYR A 108 -3.98 15.59 -0.14
C TYR A 108 -3.38 14.91 1.10
N LEU A 109 -2.43 15.58 1.78
CA LEU A 109 -1.82 15.08 3.02
C LEU A 109 -2.78 15.02 4.23
N VAL A 110 -3.89 15.76 4.19
CA VAL A 110 -4.89 15.76 5.27
C VAL A 110 -6.14 14.97 4.86
N ARG A 111 -6.60 15.10 3.62
CA ARG A 111 -7.84 14.51 3.08
C ARG A 111 -7.54 13.81 1.74
N PRO A 112 -6.84 12.66 1.74
CA PRO A 112 -6.32 12.06 0.51
C PRO A 112 -7.41 11.62 -0.46
N VAL A 113 -8.46 10.95 0.03
CA VAL A 113 -9.52 10.42 -0.83
C VAL A 113 -10.37 11.54 -1.48
N PRO A 114 -10.94 12.52 -0.76
CA PRO A 114 -11.68 13.61 -1.40
C PRO A 114 -10.82 14.45 -2.34
N THR A 115 -9.53 14.65 -2.01
CA THR A 115 -8.60 15.40 -2.88
C THR A 115 -8.31 14.64 -4.17
N LEU A 116 -8.13 13.30 -4.11
CA LEU A 116 -7.99 12.48 -5.31
C LEU A 116 -9.25 12.49 -6.16
N THR A 117 -10.43 12.28 -5.59
CA THR A 117 -11.70 12.31 -6.35
C THR A 117 -11.87 13.67 -7.03
N SER A 118 -11.69 14.77 -6.29
CA SER A 118 -11.79 16.12 -6.83
C SER A 118 -10.75 16.42 -7.93
N PHE A 119 -9.50 15.96 -7.80
CA PHE A 119 -8.43 16.21 -8.78
C PHE A 119 -8.52 15.32 -10.02
N VAL A 120 -8.84 14.03 -9.84
CA VAL A 120 -8.97 13.07 -10.95
C VAL A 120 -10.12 13.50 -11.87
N PHE A 121 -11.24 13.95 -11.30
CA PHE A 121 -12.45 14.32 -12.04
C PHE A 121 -12.66 15.84 -12.20
N GLU A 122 -11.66 16.69 -11.90
CA GLU A 122 -11.77 18.18 -11.85
C GLU A 122 -12.35 18.84 -13.13
N GLU A 123 -12.21 18.18 -14.27
CA GLU A 123 -12.65 18.62 -15.61
C GLU A 123 -13.64 17.64 -16.27
N ALA A 124 -14.12 16.63 -15.55
CA ALA A 124 -14.77 15.45 -16.11
C ALA A 124 -16.18 15.24 -15.54
N SER A 125 -17.20 15.46 -16.36
CA SER A 125 -18.61 15.30 -16.00
C SER A 125 -19.10 13.83 -15.95
N GLY A 126 -18.21 12.85 -15.78
CA GLY A 126 -18.53 11.42 -15.82
C GLY A 126 -17.29 10.51 -15.94
N ALA A 127 -17.52 9.24 -16.25
CA ALA A 127 -16.51 8.18 -16.31
C ALA A 127 -15.20 8.55 -17.05
N LEU A 128 -14.06 8.21 -16.46
CA LEU A 128 -12.74 8.37 -17.07
C LEU A 128 -12.05 7.01 -17.32
N PRO A 129 -11.28 6.85 -18.41
CA PRO A 129 -10.47 5.65 -18.62
C PRO A 129 -9.48 5.40 -17.47
N VAL A 130 -9.33 4.15 -17.04
CA VAL A 130 -8.44 3.73 -15.93
C VAL A 130 -6.99 4.19 -16.14
N SER A 131 -6.53 4.25 -17.40
CA SER A 131 -5.22 4.81 -17.76
C SER A 131 -5.09 6.28 -17.37
N ARG A 132 -6.09 7.12 -17.68
CA ARG A 132 -6.13 8.55 -17.33
C ARG A 132 -6.33 8.76 -15.84
N VAL A 133 -7.12 7.91 -15.17
CA VAL A 133 -7.28 7.92 -13.71
C VAL A 133 -5.94 7.62 -13.02
N ARG A 134 -5.31 6.46 -13.30
CA ARG A 134 -4.01 6.09 -12.72
C ARG A 134 -2.93 7.15 -12.98
N TRP A 135 -2.90 7.71 -14.18
CA TRP A 135 -1.98 8.80 -14.52
C TRP A 135 -2.25 10.09 -13.72
N ARG A 136 -3.51 10.50 -13.52
CA ARG A 136 -3.82 11.64 -12.63
C ARG A 136 -3.43 11.37 -11.18
N MET A 137 -3.59 10.14 -10.68
CA MET A 137 -3.15 9.80 -9.33
C MET A 137 -1.63 9.88 -9.12
N GLN A 138 -0.81 9.82 -10.19
CA GLN A 138 0.66 9.92 -10.08
C GLN A 138 1.14 11.30 -9.64
N PHE A 139 0.33 12.37 -9.77
CA PHE A 139 0.68 13.71 -9.28
C PHE A 139 0.93 13.78 -7.77
N PHE A 140 0.49 12.79 -7.01
CA PHE A 140 0.69 12.74 -5.57
C PHE A 140 1.52 11.51 -5.18
N GLY A 141 2.68 11.75 -4.56
CA GLY A 141 3.60 10.70 -4.10
C GLY A 141 3.11 9.87 -2.91
N PRO A 142 2.65 10.50 -1.80
CA PRO A 142 2.17 9.80 -0.60
C PRO A 142 0.95 8.89 -0.82
N TYR A 143 0.66 8.03 0.16
CA TYR A 143 -0.43 7.04 0.14
C TYR A 143 -0.43 6.14 -1.11
N ALA A 144 0.75 5.63 -1.49
CA ALA A 144 0.95 4.83 -2.71
C ALA A 144 -0.05 3.67 -2.88
N TYR A 145 -0.42 3.02 -1.78
CA TYR A 145 -1.40 1.93 -1.74
C TYR A 145 -2.76 2.30 -2.35
N LEU A 146 -3.18 3.58 -2.33
CA LEU A 146 -4.41 4.04 -2.97
C LEU A 146 -4.34 3.89 -4.51
N ARG A 147 -3.16 4.08 -5.11
CA ARG A 147 -2.95 3.91 -6.56
C ARG A 147 -2.98 2.44 -6.95
N ASP A 148 -2.36 1.60 -6.13
CA ASP A 148 -2.31 0.15 -6.33
C ASP A 148 -3.70 -0.49 -6.15
N ALA A 149 -4.49 0.02 -5.20
CA ALA A 149 -5.89 -0.37 -4.97
C ALA A 149 -6.77 -0.15 -6.22
N VAL A 150 -6.67 1.01 -6.86
CA VAL A 150 -7.44 1.33 -8.07
C VAL A 150 -7.04 0.42 -9.24
N GLN A 151 -5.75 0.08 -9.37
CA GLN A 151 -5.27 -0.89 -10.35
C GLN A 151 -5.80 -2.31 -10.09
N ALA A 152 -5.80 -2.75 -8.82
CA ALA A 152 -6.33 -4.06 -8.44
C ALA A 152 -7.86 -4.14 -8.64
N PHE A 153 -8.59 -3.08 -8.30
CA PHE A 153 -10.03 -2.98 -8.51
C PHE A 153 -10.41 -3.03 -9.99
N ALA A 154 -9.77 -2.21 -10.83
CA ALA A 154 -10.02 -2.19 -12.27
C ALA A 154 -9.78 -3.57 -12.90
N LYS A 155 -8.67 -4.23 -12.56
CA LYS A 155 -8.37 -5.59 -13.03
C LYS A 155 -9.36 -6.65 -12.54
N LYS A 156 -9.90 -6.52 -11.32
CA LYS A 156 -10.87 -7.48 -10.76
C LYS A 156 -12.28 -7.31 -11.32
N GLN A 157 -12.64 -6.10 -11.75
CA GLN A 157 -13.97 -5.75 -12.26
C GLN A 157 -14.05 -5.75 -13.80
N ASP A 158 -12.93 -5.98 -14.49
CA ASP A 158 -12.76 -5.87 -15.95
C ASP A 158 -13.31 -4.54 -16.53
N ARG A 159 -13.02 -3.44 -15.81
CA ARG A 159 -13.50 -2.10 -16.17
C ARG A 159 -12.42 -1.28 -16.85
N GLU A 160 -12.70 -0.84 -18.08
CA GLU A 160 -11.86 0.13 -18.79
C GLU A 160 -12.04 1.57 -18.27
N THR A 161 -13.20 1.88 -17.68
CA THR A 161 -13.58 3.21 -17.18
C THR A 161 -14.02 3.19 -15.71
N LEU A 162 -13.87 4.33 -15.03
CA LEU A 162 -14.28 4.54 -13.64
C LEU A 162 -15.03 5.86 -13.48
N ASP A 163 -16.20 5.77 -12.85
CA ASP A 163 -17.00 6.90 -12.36
C ASP A 163 -16.48 7.41 -10.99
N PRO A 164 -16.80 8.66 -10.59
CA PRO A 164 -16.33 9.23 -9.33
C PRO A 164 -16.80 8.48 -8.08
N ASP A 165 -18.07 8.10 -7.97
CA ASP A 165 -18.58 7.49 -6.72
C ASP A 165 -18.00 6.08 -6.47
N PRO A 166 -17.92 5.16 -7.46
CA PRO A 166 -17.25 3.88 -7.27
C PRO A 166 -15.75 4.04 -7.00
N PHE A 167 -15.08 5.02 -7.62
CA PHE A 167 -13.68 5.34 -7.35
C PHE A 167 -13.48 5.77 -5.89
N GLU A 168 -14.30 6.71 -5.40
CA GLU A 168 -14.23 7.16 -4.01
C GLU A 168 -14.55 6.04 -3.01
N GLN A 169 -15.59 5.24 -3.25
CA GLN A 169 -15.95 4.11 -2.37
C GLN A 169 -14.82 3.07 -2.25
N VAL A 170 -14.16 2.74 -3.35
CA VAL A 170 -12.99 1.83 -3.36
C VAL A 170 -11.83 2.45 -2.57
N LEU A 171 -11.54 3.73 -2.80
CA LEU A 171 -10.48 4.42 -2.07
C LEU A 171 -10.77 4.46 -0.56
N ARG A 172 -11.96 4.89 -0.11
CA ARG A 172 -12.32 4.93 1.32
C ARG A 172 -12.19 3.56 1.98
N ARG A 173 -12.72 2.50 1.36
CA ARG A 173 -12.69 1.13 1.90
C ARG A 173 -11.28 0.58 2.04
N VAL A 174 -10.37 0.89 1.11
CA VAL A 174 -8.97 0.45 1.20
C VAL A 174 -8.15 1.33 2.14
N ASP A 175 -8.47 2.62 2.25
CA ASP A 175 -7.82 3.52 3.21
C ASP A 175 -8.13 3.10 4.66
N GLU A 176 -9.41 2.89 4.97
CA GLU A 176 -9.91 2.36 6.24
C GLU A 176 -9.28 0.99 6.58
N GLY A 177 -9.35 0.02 5.67
CA GLY A 177 -8.77 -1.31 5.86
C GLY A 177 -7.23 -1.31 5.93
N MET A 178 -6.55 -0.32 5.36
CA MET A 178 -5.10 -0.17 5.52
C MET A 178 -4.76 0.35 6.93
N THR A 179 -5.52 1.32 7.46
CA THR A 179 -5.20 1.98 8.73
C THR A 179 -5.80 1.34 9.98
N ALA A 180 -6.62 0.29 9.86
CA ALA A 180 -7.33 -0.35 10.96
C ALA A 180 -6.41 -0.71 12.16
N ASP A 181 -5.32 -1.46 11.91
CA ASP A 181 -4.37 -1.88 12.95
C ASP A 181 -3.07 -1.06 12.94
N PHE A 182 -3.20 0.27 12.80
CA PHE A 182 -2.04 1.16 12.88
C PHE A 182 -1.68 1.48 14.34
N ASP A 183 -0.53 0.95 14.77
CA ASP A 183 0.18 1.41 15.95
C ASP A 183 0.66 2.89 15.81
N ALA A 184 1.11 3.48 16.92
CA ALA A 184 1.58 4.87 16.94
C ALA A 184 2.73 5.14 15.96
N ASP A 185 3.62 4.18 15.74
CA ASP A 185 4.75 4.32 14.82
C ASP A 185 4.33 4.20 13.35
N ARG A 186 3.35 3.38 13.03
CA ARG A 186 2.71 3.31 11.70
C ARG A 186 1.98 4.62 11.38
N TRP A 187 1.23 5.17 12.33
CA TRP A 187 0.60 6.49 12.19
C TRP A 187 1.61 7.61 11.95
N LEU A 188 2.73 7.61 12.69
CA LEU A 188 3.78 8.61 12.50
C LEU A 188 4.53 8.46 11.17
N ARG A 189 4.81 7.22 10.72
CA ARG A 189 5.35 6.98 9.36
C ARG A 189 4.39 7.46 8.26
N LEU A 190 3.08 7.32 8.48
CA LEU A 190 2.05 7.78 7.54
C LEU A 190 1.91 9.32 7.51
N LEU A 191 2.13 9.97 8.67
CA LEU A 191 2.06 11.42 8.84
C LEU A 191 3.39 12.14 8.57
N ASP A 192 4.51 11.44 8.40
CA ASP A 192 5.83 12.07 8.25
C ASP A 192 5.89 13.10 7.09
N PRO A 193 5.31 12.87 5.90
CA PRO A 193 5.29 13.89 4.84
C PRO A 193 4.47 15.15 5.22
N LEU A 194 3.51 15.05 6.14
CA LEU A 194 2.79 16.21 6.70
C LEU A 194 3.65 16.94 7.74
N PHE A 195 4.40 16.22 8.58
CA PHE A 195 5.37 16.81 9.52
C PHE A 195 6.55 17.48 8.82
N GLU A 196 7.08 16.87 7.74
CA GLU A 196 8.06 17.46 6.82
C GLU A 196 7.53 18.78 6.25
N THR A 197 6.33 18.73 5.64
CA THR A 197 5.66 19.88 5.05
C THR A 197 5.41 20.99 6.07
N ALA A 198 5.02 20.65 7.31
CA ALA A 198 4.81 21.60 8.40
C ALA A 198 6.12 22.25 8.89
N HIS A 199 7.21 21.47 8.99
CA HIS A 199 8.54 21.98 9.32
C HIS A 199 9.04 22.96 8.26
N ARG A 200 8.94 22.61 6.97
CA ARG A 200 9.25 23.54 5.88
C ARG A 200 8.33 24.77 5.89
N ALA A 201 7.06 24.65 6.28
CA ALA A 201 6.13 25.78 6.32
C ALA A 201 6.37 26.75 7.52
N THR A 202 6.81 26.25 8.68
CA THR A 202 6.75 26.99 9.95
C THR A 202 8.04 27.00 10.79
N ASP A 203 9.13 26.42 10.25
CA ASP A 203 10.37 26.04 10.97
C ASP A 203 10.20 24.99 12.07
N ARG A 204 8.96 24.65 12.47
CA ARG A 204 8.67 23.69 13.55
C ARG A 204 8.10 22.40 12.97
N ARG A 205 8.66 21.24 13.36
CA ARG A 205 8.06 19.92 13.07
C ARG A 205 6.84 19.69 13.98
N GLN A 206 5.82 20.54 13.80
CA GLN A 206 4.58 20.57 14.56
C GLN A 206 3.41 20.79 13.61
N VAL A 207 2.34 20.00 13.73
CA VAL A 207 1.14 20.12 12.90
C VAL A 207 0.00 20.70 13.74
N PRO A 208 -0.77 21.69 13.26
CA PRO A 208 -1.94 22.22 13.97
C PRO A 208 -2.95 21.13 14.35
N ARG A 209 -3.47 21.16 15.59
CA ARG A 209 -4.40 20.12 16.11
C ARG A 209 -5.59 19.91 15.17
N ILE A 210 -6.13 20.98 14.58
CA ILE A 210 -7.25 20.93 13.65
C ILE A 210 -6.96 20.12 12.37
N LEU A 211 -5.73 20.14 11.85
CA LEU A 211 -5.36 19.35 10.67
C LEU A 211 -5.16 17.86 11.01
N LEU A 212 -4.59 17.57 12.19
CA LEU A 212 -4.51 16.21 12.69
C LEU A 212 -5.91 15.64 12.96
N ARG A 213 -6.81 16.44 13.54
CA ARG A 213 -8.20 16.04 13.77
C ARG A 213 -8.90 15.70 12.46
N THR A 214 -8.87 16.58 11.47
CA THR A 214 -9.45 16.30 10.14
C THR A 214 -8.81 15.08 9.48
N PHE A 215 -7.51 14.87 9.60
CA PHE A 215 -6.86 13.66 9.09
C PHE A 215 -7.40 12.39 9.77
N PHE A 216 -7.49 12.34 11.10
CA PHE A 216 -7.99 11.15 11.81
C PHE A 216 -9.51 10.95 11.63
N GLU A 217 -10.29 12.02 11.50
CA GLU A 217 -11.70 11.99 11.09
C GLU A 217 -11.85 11.32 9.71
N GLU A 218 -11.02 11.69 8.72
CA GLU A 218 -11.04 11.11 7.36
C GLU A 218 -10.60 9.63 7.30
N LYS A 219 -10.00 9.10 8.38
CA LYS A 219 -9.56 7.70 8.53
C LYS A 219 -10.48 6.86 9.43
N ASN A 220 -11.63 7.39 9.87
CA ASN A 220 -12.51 6.79 10.87
C ASN A 220 -11.80 6.47 12.22
N ALA A 221 -10.69 7.15 12.53
CA ALA A 221 -9.87 6.90 13.72
C ALA A 221 -10.40 7.66 14.97
N SER A 222 -11.70 7.52 15.27
CA SER A 222 -12.43 8.29 16.29
C SER A 222 -11.78 8.26 17.67
N HIS A 223 -11.20 7.13 18.07
CA HIS A 223 -10.50 6.99 19.36
C HIS A 223 -9.25 7.90 19.48
N ILE A 224 -8.64 8.30 18.37
CA ILE A 224 -7.56 9.29 18.34
C ILE A 224 -8.14 10.71 18.38
N VAL A 225 -9.24 10.96 17.64
CA VAL A 225 -9.98 12.24 17.64
C VAL A 225 -10.43 12.62 19.06
N GLU A 226 -11.02 11.67 19.81
CA GLU A 226 -11.48 11.88 21.19
C GLU A 226 -10.33 12.17 22.17
N ARG A 227 -9.17 11.54 21.98
CA ARG A 227 -7.96 11.78 22.79
C ARG A 227 -7.32 13.13 22.46
N LEU A 228 -7.27 13.51 21.18
CA LEU A 228 -6.89 14.86 20.76
C LEU A 228 -7.81 15.92 21.36
N ALA A 229 -9.13 15.71 21.31
CA ALA A 229 -10.13 16.61 21.90
C ALA A 229 -10.17 16.60 23.44
N THR A 230 -9.47 15.65 24.09
CA THR A 230 -9.26 15.61 25.54
C THR A 230 -8.01 16.38 25.91
N HIS A 231 -6.91 16.16 25.19
CA HIS A 231 -5.69 16.93 25.33
C HIS A 231 -5.86 18.42 24.96
N GLU A 232 -6.77 18.75 24.03
CA GLU A 232 -7.21 20.12 23.69
C GLU A 232 -7.92 20.83 24.87
N ARG A 233 -8.41 20.09 25.87
CA ARG A 233 -8.97 20.64 27.14
C ARG A 233 -7.94 20.75 28.27
N GLU A 234 -6.75 20.15 28.10
CA GLU A 234 -5.70 20.05 29.12
C GLU A 234 -4.47 20.92 28.78
N GLU A 235 -4.16 21.11 27.50
CA GLU A 235 -3.07 21.94 27.01
C GLU A 235 -3.52 23.06 26.03
N GLU A 236 -3.12 24.30 26.33
CA GLU A 236 -3.40 25.52 25.52
C GLU A 236 -2.64 25.59 24.17
N ALA A 237 -1.79 24.61 23.84
CA ALA A 237 -1.05 24.63 22.57
C ALA A 237 -1.98 24.37 21.34
N ASP A 238 -1.74 25.05 20.22
CA ASP A 238 -2.52 24.85 18.97
C ASP A 238 -1.93 23.77 18.04
N ALA A 239 -0.73 23.25 18.31
CA ALA A 239 -0.01 22.33 17.43
C ALA A 239 0.74 21.22 18.21
N LEU A 240 0.88 20.05 17.59
CA LEU A 240 1.50 18.86 18.17
C LEU A 240 2.77 18.45 17.41
N SER A 241 3.80 18.02 18.15
CA SER A 241 4.99 17.36 17.59
C SER A 241 4.74 15.85 17.35
N PRO A 242 5.60 15.17 16.59
CA PRO A 242 5.58 13.71 16.46
C PRO A 242 5.62 12.98 17.81
N ASP A 243 6.41 13.46 18.78
CA ASP A 243 6.65 12.77 20.05
C ASP A 243 5.47 12.91 21.03
N THR A 244 4.86 14.09 21.08
CA THR A 244 3.60 14.28 21.83
C THR A 244 2.48 13.47 21.18
N LEU A 245 2.38 13.45 19.84
CA LEU A 245 1.40 12.62 19.14
C LEU A 245 1.65 11.11 19.35
N ARG A 246 2.92 10.66 19.39
CA ARG A 246 3.29 9.28 19.72
C ARG A 246 2.72 8.88 21.07
N SER A 247 2.93 9.74 22.07
CA SER A 247 2.48 9.54 23.45
C SER A 247 0.94 9.52 23.52
N LEU A 248 0.28 10.43 22.79
CA LEU A 248 -1.18 10.52 22.67
C LEU A 248 -1.85 9.41 21.86
N ILE A 249 -1.08 8.55 21.17
CA ILE A 249 -1.61 7.32 20.58
C ILE A 249 -1.21 6.12 21.46
N ALA A 250 0.05 6.03 21.90
CA ALA A 250 0.58 4.89 22.66
C ALA A 250 -0.02 4.73 24.08
N ALA A 251 -0.41 5.81 24.76
CA ALA A 251 -0.99 5.75 26.11
C ALA A 251 -2.46 5.27 26.13
N ALA A 252 -2.75 4.15 25.48
CA ALA A 252 -4.08 3.52 25.46
C ALA A 252 -4.49 3.10 26.89
N PRO A 253 -5.79 3.18 27.25
CA PRO A 253 -6.24 2.83 28.59
C PRO A 253 -5.98 1.34 28.87
N THR A 254 -5.25 1.04 29.94
CA THR A 254 -4.99 -0.35 30.39
C THR A 254 -6.18 -0.88 31.21
N GLU A 255 -7.39 -0.62 30.73
CA GLU A 255 -8.66 -0.84 31.43
C GLU A 255 -9.68 -1.56 30.52
N ASN A 256 -9.41 -2.83 30.21
CA ASN A 256 -10.44 -3.78 29.79
C ASN A 256 -10.04 -5.27 29.97
N SER A 257 -9.05 -5.55 30.83
CA SER A 257 -8.44 -6.89 30.94
C SER A 257 -8.16 -7.37 32.38
N SER A 258 -8.92 -6.93 33.40
CA SER A 258 -9.00 -7.61 34.73
C SER A 258 -10.11 -7.10 35.69
N GLU A 259 -11.31 -6.74 35.20
CA GLU A 259 -12.51 -6.62 36.07
C GLU A 259 -13.65 -7.55 35.62
N ARG A 260 -13.32 -8.84 35.49
CA ARG A 260 -14.35 -9.88 35.50
C ARG A 260 -14.91 -9.97 36.92
N ARG A 261 -16.04 -9.28 37.17
CA ARG A 261 -16.67 -9.17 38.49
C ARG A 261 -16.78 -10.52 39.19
N ASP A 262 -16.14 -10.65 40.35
CA ASP A 262 -16.46 -11.67 41.34
C ASP A 262 -17.86 -11.39 41.92
N ALA A 263 -18.89 -11.89 41.26
CA ALA A 263 -20.21 -12.03 41.83
C ALA A 263 -20.23 -13.33 42.67
N PRO A 264 -20.44 -13.27 44.00
CA PRO A 264 -20.40 -14.47 44.82
C PRO A 264 -21.55 -15.42 44.48
N GLU A 265 -21.19 -16.68 44.25
CA GLU A 265 -22.11 -17.76 43.92
C GLU A 265 -22.98 -18.12 45.13
N ALA A 266 -24.30 -17.93 44.99
CA ALA A 266 -25.30 -18.31 45.99
C ALA A 266 -26.12 -19.52 45.47
N PRO A 267 -26.31 -20.60 46.25
CA PRO A 267 -26.94 -21.82 45.74
C PRO A 267 -28.42 -21.68 45.39
N LEU A 268 -28.88 -22.54 44.49
CA LEU A 268 -30.28 -22.73 44.13
C LEU A 268 -31.03 -23.48 45.24
N ASP A 269 -32.25 -23.03 45.55
CA ASP A 269 -33.29 -23.84 46.19
C ASP A 269 -34.54 -23.83 45.27
N PRO A 270 -35.10 -25.00 44.88
CA PRO A 270 -36.27 -25.07 44.02
C PRO A 270 -37.57 -25.30 44.80
N ASP A 271 -38.61 -24.49 44.56
CA ASP A 271 -39.99 -24.98 44.63
C ASP A 271 -40.99 -24.03 43.93
N LEU A 272 -41.99 -24.65 43.28
CA LEU A 272 -43.22 -24.04 42.74
C LEU A 272 -44.36 -25.01 43.11
N PRO A 273 -45.49 -24.53 43.64
CA PRO A 273 -46.50 -23.84 42.81
C PRO A 273 -47.07 -22.58 43.53
N ASP A 274 -48.13 -21.88 43.11
CA ASP A 274 -49.23 -22.22 42.20
C ASP A 274 -49.86 -20.94 41.57
N ALA A 275 -50.70 -21.10 40.54
CA ALA A 275 -51.50 -20.01 39.95
C ALA A 275 -52.96 -20.05 40.48
N PRO A 276 -53.76 -18.95 40.39
CA PRO A 276 -54.51 -18.73 39.14
C PRO A 276 -54.99 -17.28 38.81
N SER A 277 -55.35 -17.09 37.53
CA SER A 277 -56.47 -16.28 37.00
C SER A 277 -56.64 -14.78 37.31
N ALA A 278 -56.51 -13.96 36.26
CA ALA A 278 -57.57 -13.02 35.82
C ALA A 278 -57.42 -12.71 34.30
N THR A 279 -58.53 -12.41 33.61
CA THR A 279 -58.64 -12.29 32.13
C THR A 279 -59.06 -10.86 31.67
N PRO A 280 -59.12 -10.53 30.35
CA PRO A 280 -58.91 -9.16 29.84
C PRO A 280 -60.20 -8.40 29.52
N PRO A 281 -60.13 -7.29 28.74
CA PRO A 281 -60.72 -7.38 27.39
C PRO A 281 -59.99 -6.63 26.24
N GLN A 282 -60.00 -7.26 25.05
CA GLN A 282 -60.36 -6.73 23.70
C GLN A 282 -59.78 -5.37 23.22
N SER A 283 -59.34 -5.23 21.96
CA SER A 283 -60.11 -5.63 20.75
C SER A 283 -59.27 -5.95 19.50
N ALA A 284 -59.79 -6.90 18.70
CA ALA A 284 -59.78 -7.12 17.23
C ALA A 284 -58.69 -6.47 16.33
N GLU A 285 -58.08 -7.13 15.32
CA GLU A 285 -58.62 -7.96 14.20
C GLU A 285 -59.52 -7.16 13.21
N SER A 286 -59.46 -7.28 11.87
CA SER A 286 -58.64 -8.07 10.92
C SER A 286 -58.73 -7.41 9.51
N SER A 287 -57.62 -7.27 8.74
CA SER A 287 -57.17 -8.11 7.59
C SER A 287 -57.75 -7.79 6.19
N ALA A 288 -56.86 -7.75 5.17
CA ALA A 288 -57.09 -7.85 3.70
C ALA A 288 -57.92 -6.72 3.01
N ASP A 289 -57.74 -6.34 1.73
CA ASP A 289 -56.65 -6.37 0.72
C ASP A 289 -57.03 -5.33 -0.41
N GLU A 290 -56.49 -5.19 -1.64
CA GLU A 290 -55.59 -5.99 -2.50
C GLU A 290 -54.82 -5.08 -3.52
N SER A 291 -53.69 -5.57 -4.05
CA SER A 291 -53.02 -5.27 -5.36
C SER A 291 -53.08 -3.88 -6.05
N ALA A 292 -51.89 -3.29 -6.31
CA ALA A 292 -51.51 -2.69 -7.60
C ALA A 292 -49.97 -2.62 -7.73
N ASP A 293 -49.43 -2.72 -8.96
CA ASP A 293 -47.99 -2.91 -9.25
C ASP A 293 -47.03 -1.81 -8.76
N GLU A 294 -45.89 -2.24 -8.18
CA GLU A 294 -44.60 -1.57 -8.41
C GLU A 294 -43.48 -2.62 -8.55
N ALA A 295 -42.66 -2.50 -9.59
CA ALA A 295 -41.73 -3.55 -10.01
C ALA A 295 -40.46 -3.59 -9.16
N ALA A 296 -40.29 -4.64 -8.35
CA ALA A 296 -39.09 -4.84 -7.54
C ALA A 296 -37.80 -4.98 -8.42
N PRO A 297 -36.71 -4.26 -8.11
CA PRO A 297 -35.50 -4.25 -8.93
C PRO A 297 -34.74 -5.58 -8.91
N MET A 298 -34.16 -5.96 -10.06
CA MET A 298 -33.61 -7.32 -10.30
C MET A 298 -32.56 -7.79 -9.30
N TRP A 299 -31.82 -6.90 -8.61
CA TRP A 299 -30.84 -7.32 -7.60
C TRP A 299 -31.48 -8.14 -6.46
N LYS A 300 -32.74 -7.85 -6.11
CA LYS A 300 -33.49 -8.57 -5.07
C LYS A 300 -33.90 -10.00 -5.48
N GLN A 301 -33.84 -10.32 -6.78
CA GLN A 301 -34.02 -11.69 -7.28
C GLN A 301 -32.72 -12.49 -7.19
N PHE A 302 -31.56 -11.83 -7.26
CA PHE A 302 -30.25 -12.48 -7.21
C PHE A 302 -29.95 -13.06 -5.82
N GLU A 303 -30.29 -12.33 -4.75
CA GLU A 303 -30.20 -12.83 -3.36
C GLU A 303 -31.05 -14.09 -3.16
N GLN A 304 -32.28 -14.12 -3.71
CA GLN A 304 -33.18 -15.26 -3.57
C GLN A 304 -32.69 -16.51 -4.31
N HIS A 305 -31.91 -16.35 -5.39
CA HIS A 305 -31.27 -17.46 -6.09
C HIS A 305 -30.00 -17.98 -5.39
N ILE A 306 -29.31 -17.14 -4.60
CA ILE A 306 -28.19 -17.56 -3.75
C ILE A 306 -28.73 -18.34 -2.55
N SER A 307 -29.67 -17.77 -1.79
CA SER A 307 -30.21 -18.39 -0.57
C SER A 307 -30.99 -19.69 -0.81
N ARG A 308 -31.50 -19.93 -2.03
CA ARG A 308 -32.12 -21.21 -2.43
C ARG A 308 -31.11 -22.29 -2.87
N ARG A 309 -29.83 -21.97 -3.01
CA ARG A 309 -28.79 -22.94 -3.41
C ARG A 309 -27.88 -23.40 -2.27
N SER A 310 -27.88 -22.68 -1.14
CA SER A 310 -27.08 -22.99 0.06
C SER A 310 -27.87 -23.79 1.12
N GLY A 311 -28.86 -24.58 0.70
CA GLY A 311 -29.86 -25.19 1.60
C GLY A 311 -29.77 -26.70 1.80
N GLU A 312 -28.77 -27.40 1.24
CA GLU A 312 -28.66 -28.86 1.38
C GLU A 312 -27.22 -29.38 1.19
N THR A 313 -26.37 -29.20 2.22
CA THR A 313 -25.24 -30.09 2.60
C THR A 313 -24.76 -29.70 4.00
N ASP A 314 -24.42 -30.68 4.84
CA ASP A 314 -24.21 -30.50 6.28
C ASP A 314 -22.81 -30.05 6.74
N ALA A 315 -22.80 -29.46 7.94
CA ALA A 315 -21.73 -29.41 8.94
C ALA A 315 -20.41 -28.62 8.67
N ALA A 316 -20.27 -27.55 9.47
CA ALA A 316 -19.11 -27.06 10.25
C ALA A 316 -17.71 -27.74 10.11
N GLU A 317 -16.59 -27.05 10.32
CA GLU A 317 -16.36 -25.88 11.20
C GLU A 317 -15.69 -24.66 10.52
N ASP A 318 -15.64 -23.53 11.25
CA ASP A 318 -15.21 -22.20 10.80
C ASP A 318 -14.07 -21.64 11.69
N ASP A 319 -12.96 -21.22 11.08
CA ASP A 319 -12.08 -20.15 11.58
C ASP A 319 -11.14 -19.63 10.45
N GLY A 320 -10.56 -18.43 10.63
CA GLY A 320 -9.28 -18.05 10.04
C GLY A 320 -9.29 -17.24 8.74
N SER A 321 -10.45 -16.91 8.16
CA SER A 321 -10.54 -16.14 6.90
C SER A 321 -10.26 -14.63 7.08
N GLN A 322 -9.01 -14.26 7.41
CA GLN A 322 -8.60 -12.86 7.51
C GLN A 322 -8.75 -12.09 6.18
N PRO A 323 -9.25 -10.84 6.20
CA PRO A 323 -9.48 -10.05 4.99
C PRO A 323 -8.16 -9.65 4.31
N LEU A 324 -8.20 -9.57 2.97
CA LEU A 324 -7.03 -9.35 2.09
C LEU A 324 -6.17 -8.11 2.39
N TRP A 325 -6.67 -7.11 3.13
CA TRP A 325 -5.85 -5.97 3.56
C TRP A 325 -4.82 -6.34 4.64
N ALA A 326 -5.07 -7.36 5.45
CA ALA A 326 -4.14 -7.82 6.50
C ALA A 326 -2.82 -8.32 5.91
N GLN A 327 -2.87 -8.90 4.70
CA GLN A 327 -1.71 -9.37 3.95
C GLN A 327 -0.77 -8.24 3.48
N PHE A 328 -1.25 -6.99 3.41
CA PHE A 328 -0.43 -5.82 3.04
C PHE A 328 0.33 -5.21 4.23
N GLN A 329 -0.19 -5.34 5.45
CA GLN A 329 0.43 -4.73 6.64
C GLN A 329 1.83 -5.30 6.99
N GLN A 330 2.18 -6.47 6.46
CA GLN A 330 3.49 -7.10 6.69
C GLN A 330 4.62 -6.53 5.79
N ARG A 331 4.30 -5.64 4.83
CA ARG A 331 5.26 -5.18 3.79
C ARG A 331 5.89 -3.79 4.03
N THR A 332 5.65 -3.13 5.17
CA THR A 332 6.02 -1.71 5.40
C THR A 332 6.87 -1.43 6.64
N SER A 333 8.08 -1.98 6.66
CA SER A 333 9.23 -1.51 7.46
C SER A 333 10.49 -1.54 6.58
N PRO A 334 11.15 -0.39 6.29
CA PRO A 334 12.26 -0.29 5.34
C PRO A 334 13.65 -0.22 5.99
N SER A 335 14.67 0.02 5.14
CA SER A 335 16.10 0.21 5.40
C SER A 335 16.96 -1.08 5.45
N ASP A 336 18.24 -1.06 5.04
CA ASP A 336 19.09 0.12 4.82
C ASP A 336 19.98 0.09 3.54
N SER A 337 20.47 1.29 3.23
CA SER A 337 21.46 1.79 2.26
C SER A 337 22.58 0.87 1.74
N GLY A 338 23.10 1.19 0.55
CA GLY A 338 24.38 0.63 0.06
C GLY A 338 24.77 1.01 -1.38
N THR A 339 25.31 2.21 -1.59
CA THR A 339 26.03 2.58 -2.82
C THR A 339 27.31 1.75 -2.98
N ASP A 340 27.65 1.31 -4.20
CA ASP A 340 28.67 1.98 -5.05
C ASP A 340 28.76 1.37 -6.48
N ALA A 341 29.71 1.87 -7.27
CA ALA A 341 30.39 1.27 -8.44
C ALA A 341 29.79 1.45 -9.85
N THR A 342 30.49 2.27 -10.64
CA THR A 342 30.75 2.10 -12.09
C THR A 342 32.17 2.63 -12.40
N PRO A 343 32.82 2.29 -13.54
CA PRO A 343 32.55 1.22 -14.51
C PRO A 343 33.82 0.37 -14.84
N SER A 344 33.70 -0.53 -15.83
CA SER A 344 34.81 -1.24 -16.52
C SER A 344 35.53 -2.34 -15.72
N SER A 345 36.23 -3.31 -16.33
CA SER A 345 36.59 -3.49 -17.75
C SER A 345 36.40 -4.94 -18.24
N SER A 346 36.60 -5.19 -19.54
CA SER A 346 36.23 -6.44 -20.23
C SER A 346 37.41 -7.38 -20.53
N ALA A 347 37.08 -8.68 -20.67
CA ALA A 347 37.79 -9.71 -21.47
C ALA A 347 39.14 -10.26 -20.88
N PRO A 348 39.76 -11.30 -21.48
CA PRO A 348 39.20 -12.65 -21.48
C PRO A 348 40.21 -13.82 -21.23
N THR A 349 39.66 -15.00 -20.95
CA THR A 349 40.08 -16.36 -21.40
C THR A 349 41.55 -16.64 -21.78
N SER A 350 42.20 -17.63 -21.11
CA SER A 350 42.82 -18.80 -21.79
C SER A 350 43.36 -19.92 -20.88
N GLN A 351 42.86 -21.14 -21.14
CA GLN A 351 43.57 -22.43 -21.28
C GLN A 351 44.50 -22.99 -20.17
N SER A 352 43.98 -24.03 -19.50
CA SER A 352 44.51 -25.41 -19.49
C SER A 352 45.98 -25.71 -19.15
N THR A 353 46.20 -26.43 -18.05
CA THR A 353 47.02 -27.67 -18.08
C THR A 353 46.52 -28.66 -17.00
N SER A 354 46.59 -29.96 -17.28
CA SER A 354 46.19 -31.02 -16.34
C SER A 354 47.40 -31.59 -15.59
N ASN A 355 47.23 -31.98 -14.33
CA ASN A 355 48.05 -33.03 -13.72
C ASN A 355 47.28 -33.71 -12.56
N GLN A 356 47.39 -35.04 -12.44
CA GLN A 356 46.84 -35.81 -11.31
C GLN A 356 47.97 -36.26 -10.39
N SER A 357 47.80 -36.13 -9.08
CA SER A 357 48.57 -36.85 -8.05
C SER A 357 47.86 -36.76 -6.70
N GLU A 358 47.56 -37.93 -6.12
CA GLU A 358 47.14 -38.23 -4.75
C GLU A 358 48.09 -39.35 -4.23
N PRO A 359 48.16 -39.70 -2.92
CA PRO A 359 47.10 -39.58 -1.91
C PRO A 359 47.55 -39.09 -0.50
N ASP A 360 46.61 -39.16 0.44
CA ASP A 360 46.70 -39.02 1.91
C ASP A 360 47.13 -37.64 2.48
N ASP A 361 46.61 -37.17 3.62
CA ASP A 361 45.80 -37.84 4.66
C ASP A 361 44.71 -36.90 5.25
N THR A 362 43.71 -37.46 5.93
CA THR A 362 42.74 -36.80 6.83
C THR A 362 41.72 -35.80 6.25
N ALA A 363 40.95 -36.22 5.24
CA ALA A 363 39.57 -35.72 5.05
C ALA A 363 38.62 -36.91 4.76
N ARG A 364 37.41 -36.92 5.34
CA ARG A 364 36.42 -37.99 5.14
C ARG A 364 35.76 -37.87 3.76
N PRO A 365 35.81 -38.89 2.88
CA PRO A 365 34.98 -38.93 1.67
C PRO A 365 33.58 -39.48 2.02
N VAL A 366 32.78 -38.67 2.72
CA VAL A 366 31.39 -38.97 3.11
C VAL A 366 30.58 -37.69 2.95
N ASP A 367 29.36 -37.79 2.40
CA ASP A 367 28.20 -36.88 2.48
C ASP A 367 27.48 -36.66 1.13
N HIS A 368 28.20 -36.57 0.00
CA HIS A 368 27.58 -36.18 -1.28
C HIS A 368 26.61 -37.22 -1.85
N ASP A 369 26.82 -38.51 -1.60
CA ASP A 369 25.92 -39.58 -2.07
C ASP A 369 24.67 -39.68 -1.17
N ASP A 370 24.83 -39.53 0.15
CA ASP A 370 23.73 -39.48 1.12
C ASP A 370 22.80 -38.28 0.88
N LEU A 371 23.35 -37.09 0.61
CA LEU A 371 22.55 -35.93 0.16
C LEU A 371 21.79 -36.22 -1.14
N SER A 372 22.42 -36.93 -2.08
CA SER A 372 21.78 -37.35 -3.33
C SER A 372 20.71 -38.43 -3.14
N ALA A 373 20.71 -39.13 -2.00
CA ALA A 373 19.63 -40.02 -1.58
C ALA A 373 18.49 -39.25 -0.89
N LEU A 374 18.81 -38.33 0.02
CA LEU A 374 17.85 -37.47 0.72
C LEU A 374 17.03 -36.60 -0.25
N GLU A 375 17.67 -35.95 -1.23
CA GLU A 375 16.98 -35.18 -2.27
C GLU A 375 15.97 -36.03 -3.06
N ARG A 376 16.33 -37.30 -3.34
CA ARG A 376 15.48 -38.22 -4.10
C ARG A 376 14.31 -38.77 -3.28
N ASP A 377 14.46 -38.87 -1.96
CA ASP A 377 13.38 -39.26 -1.03
C ASP A 377 12.39 -38.10 -0.80
N VAL A 378 12.87 -36.84 -0.82
CA VAL A 378 12.04 -35.64 -0.58
C VAL A 378 11.40 -35.07 -1.86
N PHE A 379 12.12 -35.02 -2.99
CA PHE A 379 11.62 -34.44 -4.26
C PHE A 379 11.31 -35.49 -5.33
N GLY A 380 11.48 -36.78 -5.03
CA GLY A 380 11.33 -37.87 -6.00
C GLY A 380 12.42 -37.86 -7.09
N THR A 381 12.16 -38.58 -8.18
CA THR A 381 13.06 -38.65 -9.34
C THR A 381 12.76 -37.61 -10.43
N THR A 382 11.84 -36.68 -10.18
CA THR A 382 11.24 -35.82 -11.22
C THR A 382 11.91 -34.46 -11.36
N ASN A 383 12.45 -33.91 -10.26
CA ASN A 383 13.13 -32.61 -10.26
C ASN A 383 14.63 -32.76 -10.57
N PRO A 384 15.22 -31.94 -11.48
CA PRO A 384 16.65 -31.99 -11.79
C PRO A 384 17.51 -31.43 -10.63
N PRO A 385 18.80 -31.81 -10.53
CA PRO A 385 19.66 -31.53 -9.37
C PRO A 385 20.13 -30.08 -9.30
N ASN A 386 19.22 -29.16 -9.02
CA ASN A 386 19.48 -27.75 -8.77
C ASN A 386 20.11 -27.48 -7.37
N ARG A 387 20.82 -28.46 -6.77
CA ARG A 387 21.40 -28.39 -5.41
C ARG A 387 22.17 -27.10 -5.17
N SER A 388 23.09 -26.76 -6.06
CA SER A 388 23.90 -25.54 -5.95
C SER A 388 23.04 -24.29 -5.91
N VAL A 389 21.99 -24.21 -6.75
CA VAL A 389 21.04 -23.09 -6.78
C VAL A 389 20.22 -23.01 -5.49
N TYR A 390 19.84 -24.15 -4.90
CA TYR A 390 19.12 -24.19 -3.63
C TYR A 390 20.02 -23.82 -2.45
N VAL A 391 21.21 -24.42 -2.33
CA VAL A 391 22.18 -24.11 -1.27
C VAL A 391 22.59 -22.64 -1.32
N GLU A 392 22.90 -22.11 -2.51
CA GLU A 392 23.28 -20.70 -2.70
C GLU A 392 22.12 -19.73 -2.42
N LYS A 393 20.93 -19.94 -3.02
CA LYS A 393 19.84 -18.95 -2.98
C LYS A 393 18.82 -19.13 -1.85
N LEU A 394 18.73 -20.31 -1.26
CA LEU A 394 17.79 -20.62 -0.17
C LEU A 394 18.49 -20.83 1.18
N PHE A 395 19.77 -21.22 1.18
CA PHE A 395 20.54 -21.48 2.41
C PHE A 395 21.82 -20.62 2.52
N GLN A 396 22.01 -19.65 1.63
CA GLN A 396 23.14 -18.70 1.61
C GLN A 396 24.53 -19.36 1.55
N GLY A 397 24.62 -20.60 1.04
CA GLY A 397 25.85 -21.39 0.95
C GLY A 397 26.00 -22.50 2.01
N ASP A 398 25.09 -22.60 2.99
CA ASP A 398 25.16 -23.61 4.06
C ASP A 398 24.56 -24.96 3.63
N GLU A 399 25.42 -25.86 3.12
CA GLU A 399 25.05 -27.24 2.73
C GLU A 399 24.64 -28.13 3.93
N ASP A 400 25.08 -27.81 5.15
CA ASP A 400 24.66 -28.53 6.36
C ASP A 400 23.27 -28.06 6.84
N ALA A 401 22.91 -26.80 6.67
CA ALA A 401 21.53 -26.32 6.87
C ALA A 401 20.58 -26.94 5.85
N TYR A 402 21.01 -27.03 4.59
CA TYR A 402 20.29 -27.75 3.54
C TYR A 402 20.02 -29.21 3.92
N ARG A 403 21.06 -29.94 4.36
CA ARG A 403 20.95 -31.33 4.82
C ARG A 403 19.94 -31.50 5.95
N ARG A 404 20.06 -30.69 7.01
CA ARG A 404 19.16 -30.73 8.18
C ARG A 404 17.71 -30.40 7.83
N ALA A 405 17.47 -29.55 6.82
CA ALA A 405 16.13 -29.29 6.30
C ALA A 405 15.57 -30.52 5.56
N LEU A 406 16.35 -31.18 4.70
CA LEU A 406 15.90 -32.39 4.00
C LEU A 406 15.66 -33.56 4.96
N GLU A 407 16.54 -33.77 5.95
CA GLU A 407 16.37 -34.79 6.99
C GLU A 407 15.08 -34.60 7.78
N ARG A 408 14.70 -33.35 8.08
CA ARG A 408 13.40 -33.02 8.68
C ARG A 408 12.24 -33.31 7.74
N LEU A 409 12.30 -32.82 6.50
CA LEU A 409 11.22 -32.98 5.52
C LEU A 409 10.92 -34.45 5.22
N ARG A 410 11.96 -35.30 5.20
CA ARG A 410 11.84 -36.76 5.08
C ARG A 410 10.96 -37.41 6.17
N THR A 411 10.92 -36.83 7.37
CA THR A 411 10.18 -37.40 8.52
C THR A 411 8.72 -36.94 8.61
N ILE A 412 8.24 -36.15 7.66
CA ILE A 412 6.92 -35.49 7.72
C ILE A 412 5.99 -36.07 6.66
N GLU A 413 4.91 -36.72 7.11
CA GLU A 413 3.92 -37.35 6.21
C GLU A 413 2.88 -36.36 5.65
N THR A 414 2.84 -35.09 6.11
CA THR A 414 1.83 -34.10 5.71
C THR A 414 2.40 -32.79 5.14
N TRP A 415 1.84 -32.34 4.02
CA TRP A 415 2.26 -31.11 3.35
C TRP A 415 2.09 -29.85 4.22
N SER A 416 1.09 -29.81 5.10
CA SER A 416 0.85 -28.68 6.00
C SER A 416 2.05 -28.45 6.93
N GLU A 417 2.51 -29.50 7.60
CA GLU A 417 3.65 -29.44 8.53
C GLU A 417 4.98 -29.23 7.79
N ALA A 418 5.16 -29.87 6.63
CA ALA A 418 6.32 -29.63 5.75
C ALA A 418 6.40 -28.16 5.32
N SER A 419 5.28 -27.55 4.91
CA SER A 419 5.24 -26.14 4.49
C SER A 419 5.58 -25.17 5.64
N GLN A 420 5.19 -25.50 6.88
CA GLN A 420 5.55 -24.71 8.06
C GLN A 420 7.05 -24.79 8.38
N ILE A 421 7.65 -25.97 8.22
CA ILE A 421 9.10 -26.16 8.42
C ILE A 421 9.91 -25.49 7.29
N ILE A 422 9.47 -25.54 6.02
CA ILE A 422 10.09 -24.76 4.94
C ILE A 422 9.97 -23.25 5.22
N ALA A 423 8.78 -22.76 5.59
CA ALA A 423 8.57 -21.35 5.88
C ALA A 423 9.40 -20.84 7.07
N LYS A 424 9.64 -21.68 8.07
CA LYS A 424 10.37 -21.33 9.30
C LYS A 424 11.89 -21.53 9.17
N ASP A 425 12.31 -22.74 8.84
CA ASP A 425 13.71 -23.17 8.91
C ASP A 425 14.48 -22.90 7.60
N VAL A 426 13.79 -22.66 6.49
CA VAL A 426 14.40 -22.19 5.23
C VAL A 426 14.12 -20.70 5.04
N PHE A 427 12.86 -20.33 4.78
CA PHE A 427 12.54 -18.98 4.30
C PHE A 427 12.73 -17.90 5.37
N ARG A 428 12.30 -18.14 6.62
CA ARG A 428 12.47 -17.16 7.71
C ARG A 428 13.87 -17.17 8.32
N ALA A 429 14.56 -18.31 8.36
CA ALA A 429 15.92 -18.42 8.87
C ALA A 429 16.95 -17.76 7.93
N HIS A 430 16.88 -18.06 6.62
CA HIS A 430 17.82 -17.55 5.61
C HIS A 430 17.27 -16.35 4.81
N GLN A 431 16.21 -15.70 5.32
CA GLN A 431 15.58 -14.48 4.75
C GLN A 431 15.20 -14.58 3.26
N VAL A 432 14.82 -15.78 2.81
CA VAL A 432 14.56 -16.09 1.41
C VAL A 432 13.27 -15.43 0.93
N ASN A 433 13.31 -14.80 -0.24
CA ASN A 433 12.09 -14.36 -0.92
C ASN A 433 11.29 -15.59 -1.41
N ILE A 434 10.13 -15.82 -0.80
CA ILE A 434 9.21 -16.93 -1.12
C ILE A 434 8.67 -16.90 -2.56
N TYR A 435 8.77 -15.76 -3.25
CA TYR A 435 8.43 -15.59 -4.67
C TYR A 435 9.65 -15.65 -5.60
N SER A 436 10.82 -16.06 -5.10
CA SER A 436 11.98 -16.33 -5.95
C SER A 436 11.80 -17.62 -6.73
N ASP A 437 12.32 -17.64 -7.96
CA ASP A 437 12.28 -18.80 -8.86
C ASP A 437 12.78 -20.09 -8.19
N ALA A 438 13.87 -20.00 -7.42
CA ALA A 438 14.40 -21.11 -6.64
C ALA A 438 13.48 -21.55 -5.48
N ALA A 439 12.80 -20.63 -4.79
CA ALA A 439 11.86 -20.99 -3.71
C ALA A 439 10.60 -21.66 -4.27
N VAL A 440 10.08 -21.16 -5.39
CA VAL A 440 8.92 -21.75 -6.09
C VAL A 440 9.27 -23.14 -6.61
N HIS A 441 10.46 -23.33 -7.19
CA HIS A 441 10.94 -24.64 -7.66
C HIS A 441 11.31 -25.61 -6.51
N PHE A 442 11.51 -25.11 -5.29
CA PHE A 442 11.76 -25.92 -4.09
C PHE A 442 10.47 -26.40 -3.40
N THR A 443 9.32 -25.82 -3.74
CA THR A 443 7.99 -26.18 -3.19
C THR A 443 7.01 -26.70 -4.25
N ASN A 444 7.50 -27.15 -5.43
CA ASN A 444 6.73 -27.81 -6.49
C ASN A 444 7.50 -29.03 -7.02
#